data_AF-A0A9D8ZDI9-F1
#
_entry.id   AF-A0A9D8ZDI9-F1
#
_cell.length_a   1.000
_cell.length_b   1.000
_cell.length_c   1.000
_cell.angle_alpha   90.00
_cell.angle_beta   90.00
_cell.angle_gamma   90.00
#
_symmetry.space_group_name_H-M   'P 1'
#
loop_
_entity.id
_entity.type
_entity.pdbx_description
1 polymer ?
#
loop_
_entity_poly.entity_id
_entity_poly.type
_entity_poly.pdbx_seq_one_letter_code
_entity_poly.pdbx_strand_id
1 'polypeptide(L)'
;MKRLVFLIFPILIFSCVEDTKQEVSSIDPVNWNNRTASISVQDSLMQGISYLSVYSEIYSETEHRTHNLTSTISMRNTNLKDTIYINKAEYFDTEGSPIRSYFEKPIFIRPMETVEIVIDEKDRLGGTGANFLFHWSIKPTSNEPYFEGVMISTSGQQGLSFTTQGRRVE
;
A
#
# COMPACT_ATOMS: atom_id res chain seq x y z
N MET A 1 -13.92 -71.26 17.25
CA MET A 1 -14.53 -69.99 17.71
C MET A 1 -13.42 -68.96 17.81
N LYS A 2 -13.47 -67.93 16.97
CA LYS A 2 -12.38 -66.97 16.71
C LYS A 2 -12.28 -65.96 17.85
N ARG A 3 -11.08 -65.75 18.41
CA ARG A 3 -10.77 -64.62 19.30
C ARG A 3 -10.50 -63.40 18.42
N LEU A 4 -11.42 -62.44 18.43
CA LEU A 4 -11.29 -61.18 17.70
C LEU A 4 -10.55 -60.18 18.60
N VAL A 5 -9.29 -59.89 18.28
CA VAL A 5 -8.47 -58.87 18.94
C VAL A 5 -8.87 -57.52 18.35
N PHE A 6 -9.41 -56.63 19.19
CA PHE A 6 -9.63 -55.23 18.81
C PHE A 6 -8.32 -54.45 18.97
N LEU A 7 -7.66 -54.17 17.84
CA LEU A 7 -6.54 -53.25 17.76
C LEU A 7 -7.09 -51.82 17.68
N ILE A 8 -6.87 -51.03 18.74
CA ILE A 8 -7.09 -49.59 18.75
C ILE A 8 -6.03 -48.94 17.84
N PHE A 9 -6.50 -48.31 16.78
CA PHE A 9 -5.67 -47.51 15.87
C PHE A 9 -5.84 -46.03 16.25
N PRO A 10 -4.80 -45.32 16.73
CA PRO A 10 -4.92 -43.89 17.01
C PRO A 10 -4.87 -43.13 15.68
N ILE A 11 -5.97 -42.48 15.32
CA ILE A 11 -6.03 -41.55 14.18
C ILE A 11 -5.31 -40.27 14.60
N LEU A 12 -4.06 -40.15 14.19
CA LEU A 12 -3.30 -38.90 14.22
C LEU A 12 -3.87 -37.99 13.11
N ILE A 13 -4.75 -37.07 13.49
CA ILE A 13 -5.14 -35.94 12.64
C ILE A 13 -3.96 -34.97 12.62
N PHE A 14 -3.05 -35.15 11.66
CA PHE A 14 -2.13 -34.12 11.23
C PHE A 14 -2.95 -33.01 10.58
N SER A 15 -3.33 -32.01 11.36
CA SER A 15 -3.81 -30.74 10.84
C SER A 15 -2.60 -30.03 10.22
N CYS A 16 -2.42 -30.18 8.92
CA CYS A 16 -1.58 -29.27 8.16
C CYS A 16 -2.21 -27.88 8.26
N VAL A 17 -1.58 -26.99 9.03
CA VAL A 17 -1.79 -25.55 8.89
C VAL A 17 -1.09 -25.18 7.59
N GLU A 18 -1.86 -25.08 6.51
CA GLU A 18 -1.42 -24.39 5.31
C GLU A 18 -1.28 -22.92 5.69
N ASP A 19 -0.04 -22.45 5.81
CA ASP A 19 0.32 -21.03 5.81
C ASP A 19 -0.13 -20.42 4.48
N THR A 20 -1.43 -20.16 4.38
CA THR A 20 -1.99 -19.37 3.31
C THR A 20 -1.50 -17.97 3.61
N LYS A 21 -0.39 -17.56 2.97
CA LYS A 21 -0.02 -16.16 2.88
C LYS A 21 -1.28 -15.45 2.38
N GLN A 22 -1.95 -14.73 3.27
CA GLN A 22 -3.10 -13.92 2.88
C GLN A 22 -2.60 -13.03 1.75
N GLU A 23 -3.08 -13.29 0.53
CA GLU A 23 -2.97 -12.34 -0.56
C GLU A 23 -3.72 -11.12 -0.08
N VAL A 24 -2.98 -10.16 0.45
CA VAL A 24 -3.60 -8.98 1.01
C VAL A 24 -4.18 -8.21 -0.17
N SER A 25 -5.49 -7.96 -0.13
CA SER A 25 -6.24 -7.44 -1.27
C SER A 25 -5.95 -5.94 -1.45
N SER A 26 -4.77 -5.65 -1.96
CA SER A 26 -4.55 -4.43 -2.72
C SER A 26 -4.81 -4.79 -4.18
N ILE A 27 -5.89 -4.28 -4.76
CA ILE A 27 -6.03 -4.31 -6.21
C ILE A 27 -5.00 -3.33 -6.73
N ASP A 28 -3.98 -3.87 -7.39
CA ASP A 28 -3.07 -3.06 -8.14
C ASP A 28 -3.56 -2.97 -9.59
N PRO A 29 -4.28 -1.89 -9.98
CA PRO A 29 -4.63 -1.73 -11.38
C PRO A 29 -3.38 -1.55 -12.26
N VAL A 30 -2.21 -1.33 -11.65
CA VAL A 30 -0.96 -1.01 -12.32
C VAL A 30 -0.06 -2.23 -12.42
N ASN A 31 0.30 -2.59 -13.65
CA ASN A 31 1.39 -3.53 -13.88
C ASN A 31 2.75 -2.83 -13.74
N TRP A 32 3.39 -2.97 -12.58
CA TRP A 32 4.68 -2.33 -12.27
C TRP A 32 5.82 -2.71 -13.22
N ASN A 33 5.80 -3.93 -13.77
CA ASN A 33 6.85 -4.39 -14.68
C ASN A 33 6.91 -3.54 -15.95
N ASN A 34 5.76 -3.04 -16.42
CA ASN A 34 5.69 -2.17 -17.59
C ASN A 34 6.19 -0.75 -17.32
N ARG A 35 6.38 -0.38 -16.05
CA ARG A 35 6.81 0.95 -15.61
C ARG A 35 8.24 0.96 -15.07
N THR A 36 8.89 -0.19 -15.01
CA THR A 36 10.24 -0.32 -14.47
C THR A 36 11.21 0.55 -15.27
N ALA A 37 11.90 1.44 -14.57
CA ALA A 37 12.94 2.30 -15.12
C ALA A 37 14.32 1.76 -14.72
N SER A 38 15.22 1.69 -15.70
CA SER A 38 16.64 1.49 -15.43
C SER A 38 17.28 2.86 -15.19
N ILE A 39 17.32 3.30 -13.93
CA ILE A 39 18.00 4.55 -13.56
C ILE A 39 19.51 4.27 -13.58
N SER A 40 20.26 5.00 -14.42
CA SER A 40 21.71 4.86 -14.48
C SER A 40 22.34 5.67 -13.34
N VAL A 41 23.42 5.15 -12.76
CA VAL A 41 24.20 5.84 -11.70
C VAL A 41 24.81 7.16 -12.22
N GLN A 42 24.89 7.40 -13.53
CA GLN A 42 25.30 8.68 -14.11
C GLN A 42 24.20 9.76 -14.12
N ASP A 43 22.94 9.43 -13.81
CA ASP A 43 21.86 10.41 -13.84
C ASP A 43 22.01 11.38 -12.66
N SER A 44 22.22 12.67 -12.96
CA SER A 44 22.34 13.76 -11.96
C SER A 44 20.99 14.09 -11.30
N LEU A 45 20.27 13.07 -10.84
CA LEU A 45 18.95 13.22 -10.24
C LEU A 45 19.08 13.63 -8.78
N MET A 46 18.22 14.56 -8.38
CA MET A 46 17.97 14.89 -7.00
C MET A 46 17.02 13.85 -6.40
N GLN A 47 17.30 13.42 -5.18
CA GLN A 47 16.46 12.48 -4.43
C GLN A 47 15.69 13.21 -3.33
N GLY A 48 14.57 12.60 -2.92
CA GLY A 48 13.78 13.04 -1.79
C GLY A 48 12.88 11.94 -1.26
N ILE A 49 12.36 12.17 -0.06
CA ILE A 49 11.41 11.29 0.60
C ILE A 49 10.18 12.10 0.99
N SER A 50 9.01 11.58 0.66
CA SER A 50 7.72 12.15 1.05
C SER A 50 6.89 11.18 1.86
N TYR A 51 6.24 11.71 2.89
CA TYR A 51 5.34 11.00 3.78
C TYR A 51 3.89 11.32 3.44
N LEU A 52 3.02 10.30 3.44
CA LEU A 52 1.57 10.46 3.26
C LEU A 52 0.80 9.65 4.33
N SER A 53 -0.05 10.30 5.11
CA SER A 53 -0.95 9.60 6.04
C SER A 53 -2.05 8.87 5.27
N VAL A 54 -2.32 7.62 5.65
CA VAL A 54 -3.35 6.76 5.05
C VAL A 54 -4.16 6.07 6.15
N TYR A 55 -5.46 5.89 5.95
CA TYR A 55 -6.33 5.31 6.97
C TYR A 55 -7.09 4.13 6.36
N SER A 56 -6.77 2.92 6.81
CA SER A 56 -7.59 1.72 6.52
C SER A 56 -8.89 1.74 7.31
N GLU A 57 -8.87 2.39 8.47
CA GLU A 57 -10.03 2.64 9.30
C GLU A 57 -9.94 3.97 10.06
N ILE A 58 -11.08 4.53 10.45
CA ILE A 58 -11.17 5.78 11.21
C ILE A 58 -12.14 5.64 12.38
N TYR A 59 -11.79 6.23 13.53
CA TYR A 59 -12.65 6.22 14.71
C TYR A 59 -13.95 6.98 14.47
N SER A 60 -15.03 6.50 15.08
CA SER A 60 -16.35 7.09 14.99
C SER A 60 -17.09 6.93 16.31
N GLU A 61 -17.70 8.03 16.79
CA GLU A 61 -18.40 8.15 18.07
C GLU A 61 -17.51 7.94 19.33
N THR A 62 -16.73 6.86 19.39
CA THR A 62 -15.89 6.44 20.52
C THR A 62 -14.59 5.77 20.05
N GLU A 63 -13.64 5.55 20.96
CA GLU A 63 -12.39 4.80 20.69
C GLU A 63 -12.60 3.29 20.41
N HIS A 64 -13.81 2.76 20.68
CA HIS A 64 -14.13 1.34 20.49
C HIS A 64 -14.82 1.06 19.16
N ARG A 65 -15.05 2.08 18.34
CA ARG A 65 -15.80 1.95 17.09
C ARG A 65 -15.04 2.63 15.95
N THR A 66 -14.78 1.86 14.89
CA THR A 66 -14.15 2.34 13.66
C THR A 66 -15.02 2.06 12.45
N HIS A 67 -14.80 2.81 11.37
CA HIS A 67 -15.29 2.51 10.03
C HIS A 67 -14.13 2.17 9.12
N ASN A 68 -14.25 1.07 8.37
CA ASN A 68 -13.29 0.72 7.34
C ASN A 68 -13.41 1.67 6.13
N LEU A 69 -12.28 1.88 5.46
CA LEU A 69 -12.13 2.81 4.35
C LEU A 69 -11.44 2.11 3.19
N THR A 70 -11.94 2.33 1.97
CA THR A 70 -11.12 2.16 0.77
C THR A 70 -10.21 3.37 0.65
N SER A 71 -8.92 3.14 0.47
CA SER A 71 -7.94 4.22 0.28
C SER A 71 -7.37 4.19 -1.14
N THR A 72 -7.52 5.30 -1.86
CA THR A 72 -6.87 5.54 -3.16
C THR A 72 -5.68 6.46 -2.96
N ILE A 73 -4.48 5.95 -3.22
CA ILE A 73 -3.22 6.66 -3.08
C ILE A 73 -2.74 7.06 -4.47
N SER A 74 -2.76 8.36 -4.74
CA SER A 74 -2.35 8.95 -6.02
C SER A 74 -0.92 9.46 -5.95
N MET A 75 -0.07 8.97 -6.85
CA MET A 75 1.26 9.50 -7.15
C MET A 75 1.19 10.30 -8.44
N ARG A 76 1.27 11.64 -8.36
CA ARG A 76 1.08 12.54 -9.50
C ARG A 76 2.37 13.19 -9.92
N ASN A 77 2.65 13.19 -11.23
CA ASN A 77 3.67 14.04 -11.81
C ASN A 77 3.06 15.40 -12.22
N THR A 78 3.43 16.46 -11.53
CA THR A 78 2.95 17.83 -11.80
C THR A 78 3.80 18.57 -12.85
N ASN A 79 4.82 17.91 -13.41
CA ASN A 79 5.65 18.47 -14.45
C ASN A 79 4.98 18.35 -15.82
N LEU A 80 5.08 19.41 -16.63
CA LEU A 80 4.53 19.46 -17.99
C LEU A 80 5.39 18.73 -19.02
N LYS A 81 6.69 18.54 -18.74
CA LYS A 81 7.68 18.06 -19.74
C LYS A 81 8.58 16.95 -19.24
N ASP A 82 8.91 16.94 -17.96
CA ASP A 82 9.85 15.98 -17.39
C ASP A 82 9.14 14.79 -16.74
N THR A 83 9.70 13.61 -16.97
CA THR A 83 9.36 12.38 -16.25
C THR A 83 10.01 12.39 -14.88
N ILE A 84 9.29 11.93 -13.87
CA ILE A 84 9.80 11.69 -12.52
C ILE A 84 9.89 10.20 -12.23
N TYR A 85 10.65 9.83 -11.21
CA TYR A 85 10.81 8.44 -10.82
C TYR A 85 10.43 8.23 -9.37
N ILE A 86 9.68 7.16 -9.09
CA ILE A 86 9.44 6.69 -7.72
C ILE A 86 10.29 5.45 -7.53
N ASN A 87 11.27 5.54 -6.63
CA ASN A 87 12.22 4.47 -6.35
C ASN A 87 11.60 3.39 -5.48
N LYS A 88 10.76 3.79 -4.51
CA LYS A 88 10.12 2.89 -3.55
C LYS A 88 8.83 3.51 -3.01
N ALA A 89 7.82 2.68 -2.78
CA ALA A 89 6.61 3.02 -2.04
C ALA A 89 6.44 2.00 -0.91
N GLU A 90 6.59 2.45 0.34
CA GLU A 90 6.53 1.62 1.53
C GLU A 90 5.29 1.94 2.34
N TYR A 91 4.53 0.91 2.72
CA TYR A 91 3.31 1.05 3.51
C TYR A 91 3.55 0.55 4.93
N PHE A 92 3.22 1.39 5.91
CA PHE A 92 3.41 1.12 7.34
C PHE A 92 2.07 1.10 8.06
N ASP A 93 1.98 0.27 9.10
CA ASP A 93 0.83 0.25 10.01
C ASP A 93 0.86 1.40 11.02
N THR A 94 -0.15 1.41 11.89
CA THR A 94 -0.31 2.38 12.98
C THR A 94 0.85 2.38 13.97
N GLU A 95 1.53 1.24 14.16
CA GLU A 95 2.66 1.10 15.08
C GLU A 95 4.00 1.51 14.43
N GLY A 96 3.99 1.79 13.12
CA GLY A 96 5.17 2.14 12.35
C GLY A 96 5.92 0.92 11.82
N SER A 97 5.32 -0.26 11.83
CA SER A 97 5.91 -1.46 11.23
C SER A 97 5.66 -1.50 9.72
N PRO A 98 6.66 -1.83 8.89
CA PRO A 98 6.46 -1.96 7.46
C PRO A 98 5.59 -3.18 7.16
N ILE A 99 4.48 -2.95 6.47
CA ILE A 99 3.55 -3.98 6.01
C ILE A 99 4.03 -4.57 4.68
N ARG A 100 4.26 -3.71 3.69
CA ARG A 100 4.68 -4.11 2.33
C ARG A 100 5.31 -2.97 1.54
N SER A 101 6.00 -3.31 0.47
CA SER A 101 6.36 -2.39 -0.60
C SER A 101 5.68 -2.83 -1.90
N TYR A 102 5.21 -1.86 -2.70
CA TYR A 102 4.39 -2.13 -3.89
C TYR A 102 5.21 -2.47 -5.13
N PHE A 103 6.47 -2.06 -5.19
CA PHE A 103 7.39 -2.39 -6.27
C PHE A 103 8.83 -2.39 -5.78
N GLU A 104 9.63 -3.32 -6.31
CA GLU A 104 11.04 -3.50 -5.91
C GLU A 104 12.02 -2.69 -6.78
N LYS A 105 11.57 -2.26 -7.96
CA LYS A 105 12.39 -1.51 -8.92
C LYS A 105 11.79 -0.13 -9.13
N PRO A 106 12.63 0.90 -9.34
CA PRO A 106 12.14 2.24 -9.63
C PRO A 106 11.17 2.24 -10.80
N ILE A 107 10.10 3.02 -10.67
CA ILE A 107 9.11 3.23 -11.73
C ILE A 107 9.17 4.66 -12.24
N PHE A 108 8.81 4.87 -13.51
CA PHE A 108 8.64 6.21 -14.05
C PHE A 108 7.17 6.66 -14.01
N ILE A 109 6.96 7.96 -13.86
CA ILE A 109 5.66 8.63 -14.03
C ILE A 109 5.85 9.75 -15.06
N ARG A 110 5.18 9.63 -16.20
CA ARG A 110 5.30 10.58 -17.33
C ARG A 110 4.78 11.96 -16.95
N PRO A 111 5.13 13.01 -17.71
CA PRO A 111 4.57 14.34 -17.51
C PRO A 111 3.04 14.31 -17.41
N MET A 112 2.49 14.95 -16.38
CA MET A 112 1.04 15.01 -16.09
C MET A 112 0.35 13.65 -15.85
N GLU A 113 1.10 12.55 -15.72
CA GLU A 113 0.53 11.24 -15.41
C GLU A 113 0.25 11.10 -13.90
N THR A 114 -0.79 10.33 -13.58
CA THR A 114 -1.08 9.85 -12.22
C THR A 114 -1.01 8.33 -12.21
N VAL A 115 -0.37 7.78 -11.18
CA VAL A 115 -0.29 6.34 -10.92
C VAL A 115 -0.90 6.10 -9.54
N GLU A 116 -1.76 5.10 -9.42
CA GLU A 116 -2.56 4.88 -8.21
C GLU A 116 -2.28 3.52 -7.58
N ILE A 117 -2.35 3.48 -6.25
CA ILE A 117 -2.44 2.27 -5.45
C ILE A 117 -3.81 2.29 -4.76
N VAL A 118 -4.54 1.18 -4.80
CA VAL A 118 -5.84 1.05 -4.12
C VAL A 118 -5.73 0.01 -3.01
N ILE A 119 -6.04 0.43 -1.80
CA ILE A 119 -6.17 -0.43 -0.62
C ILE A 119 -7.65 -0.69 -0.40
N ASP A 120 -8.07 -1.95 -0.51
CA ASP A 120 -9.47 -2.32 -0.36
C ASP A 120 -9.97 -2.08 1.06
N GLU A 121 -11.26 -1.78 1.22
CA GLU A 121 -11.94 -1.63 2.52
C GLU A 121 -11.76 -2.84 3.47
N LYS A 122 -11.47 -4.02 2.91
CA LYS A 122 -11.25 -5.25 3.70
C LYS A 122 -9.82 -5.36 4.24
N ASP A 123 -8.87 -4.62 3.68
CA ASP A 123 -7.49 -4.59 4.16
C ASP A 123 -7.36 -3.64 5.35
N ARG A 124 -7.39 -4.25 6.54
CA ARG A 124 -7.30 -3.55 7.82
C ARG A 124 -5.87 -3.50 8.39
N LEU A 125 -4.86 -3.99 7.66
CA LEU A 125 -3.50 -4.09 8.19
C LEU A 125 -2.90 -2.73 8.55
N GLY A 126 -3.33 -1.66 7.87
CA GLY A 126 -2.90 -0.29 8.20
C GLY A 126 -3.41 0.23 9.54
N GLY A 127 -4.58 -0.23 9.98
CA GLY A 127 -5.27 0.32 11.14
C GLY A 127 -5.66 1.81 10.98
N THR A 128 -5.64 2.53 12.10
CA THR A 128 -6.10 3.92 12.23
C THR A 128 -5.02 4.97 12.03
N GLY A 129 -3.76 4.58 11.83
CA GLY A 129 -2.61 5.48 11.69
C GLY A 129 -1.62 5.08 10.60
N ALA A 130 -2.07 4.34 9.59
CA ALA A 130 -1.22 3.88 8.50
C ALA A 130 -0.57 5.03 7.74
N ASN A 131 0.52 4.74 7.02
CA ASN A 131 1.18 5.75 6.21
C ASN A 131 2.03 5.15 5.09
N PHE A 132 2.35 6.00 4.12
CA PHE A 132 3.32 5.71 3.09
C PHE A 132 4.57 6.57 3.21
N LEU A 133 5.72 5.95 2.91
CA LEU A 133 6.94 6.65 2.51
C LEU A 133 7.22 6.41 1.04
N PHE A 134 7.36 7.50 0.29
CA PHE A 134 7.73 7.49 -1.11
C PHE A 134 9.15 8.00 -1.27
N HIS A 135 10.03 7.15 -1.76
CA HIS A 135 11.35 7.56 -2.20
C HIS A 135 11.27 7.91 -3.67
N TRP A 136 11.73 9.09 -4.06
CA TRP A 136 11.63 9.56 -5.43
C TRP A 136 12.91 10.21 -5.92
N SER A 137 13.06 10.24 -7.25
CA SER A 137 14.17 10.88 -7.95
C SER A 137 13.61 11.78 -9.06
N ILE A 138 14.11 13.00 -9.14
CA ILE A 138 13.73 13.99 -10.15
C ILE A 138 14.96 14.68 -10.74
N LYS A 139 14.82 15.33 -11.90
CA LYS A 139 15.86 16.25 -12.35
C LYS A 139 15.86 17.50 -11.44
N PRO A 140 17.01 18.15 -11.21
CA PRO A 140 17.08 19.34 -10.35
C PRO A 140 16.16 20.50 -10.75
N THR A 141 15.72 20.57 -12.01
CA THR A 141 14.83 21.61 -12.53
C THR A 141 13.34 21.22 -12.54
N SER A 142 13.02 19.99 -12.14
CA SER A 142 11.65 19.47 -12.14
C SER A 142 10.98 19.75 -10.78
N ASN A 143 9.66 19.83 -10.79
CA ASN A 143 8.83 19.84 -9.60
C ASN A 143 8.84 18.46 -8.94
N GLU A 144 8.71 18.47 -7.62
CA GLU A 144 8.52 17.26 -6.82
C GLU A 144 7.21 16.54 -7.17
N PRO A 145 7.12 15.21 -6.99
CA PRO A 145 5.86 14.49 -7.10
C PRO A 145 4.84 15.04 -6.10
N TYR A 146 3.57 15.05 -6.49
CA TYR A 146 2.46 15.33 -5.57
C TYR A 146 1.80 14.02 -5.17
N PHE A 147 1.74 13.77 -3.86
CA PHE A 147 1.10 12.58 -3.29
C PHE A 147 -0.19 12.96 -2.59
N GLU A 148 -1.25 12.21 -2.86
CA GLU A 148 -2.58 12.46 -2.34
C GLU A 148 -3.23 11.13 -1.94
N GLY A 149 -3.87 11.11 -0.78
CA GLY A 149 -4.72 10.00 -0.36
C GLY A 149 -6.17 10.43 -0.39
N VAL A 150 -7.05 9.60 -0.93
CA VAL A 150 -8.51 9.77 -0.86
C VAL A 150 -9.08 8.56 -0.15
N MET A 151 -9.75 8.80 0.98
CA MET A 151 -10.36 7.77 1.80
C MET A 151 -11.86 7.85 1.62
N ILE A 152 -12.50 6.73 1.31
CA ILE A 152 -13.94 6.65 1.11
C ILE A 152 -14.49 5.45 1.88
N SER A 153 -15.59 5.65 2.60
CA SER A 153 -16.46 4.57 3.05
C SER A 153 -17.87 4.86 2.56
N THR A 154 -18.44 3.89 1.85
CA THR A 154 -19.86 3.89 1.47
C THR A 154 -20.65 2.87 2.29
N SER A 155 -20.07 2.38 3.40
CA SER A 155 -20.70 1.39 4.26
C SER A 155 -21.81 2.02 5.10
N GLY A 156 -22.97 1.35 5.18
CA GLY A 156 -24.11 1.83 5.95
C GLY A 156 -24.90 2.98 5.28
N GLN A 157 -25.48 3.86 6.10
CA GLN A 157 -26.34 4.96 5.63
C GLN A 157 -25.64 6.32 5.55
N GLN A 158 -24.38 6.41 5.98
CA GLN A 158 -23.59 7.64 5.97
C GLN A 158 -22.34 7.42 5.13
N GLY A 159 -22.19 8.20 4.05
CA GLY A 159 -20.95 8.22 3.27
C GLY A 159 -19.90 9.09 3.96
N LEU A 160 -18.71 8.54 4.14
CA LEU A 160 -17.55 9.27 4.66
C LEU A 160 -16.54 9.43 3.54
N SER A 161 -16.00 10.64 3.39
CA SER A 161 -14.86 10.86 2.50
C SER A 161 -13.99 11.99 2.99
N PHE A 162 -12.68 11.81 2.89
CA PHE A 162 -11.71 12.86 3.17
C PHE A 162 -10.43 12.61 2.38
N THR A 163 -9.56 13.62 2.35
CA THR A 163 -8.29 13.56 1.65
C THR A 163 -7.12 13.82 2.59
N THR A 164 -5.99 13.20 2.31
CA THR A 164 -4.70 13.54 2.92
C THR A 164 -3.74 14.00 1.83
N GLN A 165 -2.77 14.82 2.23
CA GLN A 165 -1.76 15.36 1.32
C GLN A 165 -0.38 14.95 1.80
N GLY A 166 0.47 14.55 0.85
CA GLY A 166 1.84 14.18 1.14
C GLY A 166 2.68 15.40 1.51
N ARG A 167 3.68 15.20 2.35
CA ARG A 167 4.68 16.21 2.71
C ARG A 167 6.09 15.66 2.53
N ARG A 168 7.01 16.47 2.03
CA ARG A 168 8.43 16.12 2.02
C ARG A 168 8.95 16.01 3.46
N VAL A 169 9.77 15.00 3.72
CA VAL A 169 10.40 14.75 5.03
C VAL A 169 11.93 14.71 4.93
N GLU A 170 12.50 14.35 3.77
CA GLU A 170 13.94 14.40 3.46
C GLU A 170 14.17 14.84 2.02
#